data_AF-U1JLE0-F1
#
_entry.id   AF-U1JLE0-F1
#
_cell.length_a   1.000
_cell.length_b   1.000
_cell.length_c   1.000
_cell.angle_alpha   90.00
_cell.angle_beta   90.00
_cell.angle_gamma   90.00
#
_symmetry.space_group_name_H-M   'P 1'
#
loop_
_entity.id
_entity.type
_entity.pdbx_description
1 polymer ?
#
loop_
_entity_poly.entity_id
_entity_poly.type
_entity_poly.pdbx_seq_one_letter_code
_entity_poly.pdbx_strand_id
1 'polypeptide(L)'
;MKIFMIYKFNDFEFDCDNLILFNSGKKFSIKEKHAHMLAILLLDTEKVHSKAELLQKVWPDKTVSDQMVFQSIGHLRALFGDDAVKTFSRKGYQWQLPLEKIEKQGDNAAAATSPNKIPPQSTVAHITNENNANHTPWFKRALGKIQKKFGY
;
A
#
# COMPACT_ATOMS: atom_id res chain seq x y z
N MET A 1 -20.49 -0.82 16.94
CA MET A 1 -19.47 -1.75 16.42
C MET A 1 -18.60 -0.97 15.45
N LYS A 2 -17.28 -0.95 15.62
CA LYS A 2 -16.38 -0.22 14.71
C LYS A 2 -15.84 -1.22 13.69
N ILE A 3 -16.06 -0.92 12.42
CA ILE A 3 -15.50 -1.69 11.30
C ILE A 3 -14.19 -1.01 10.93
N PHE A 4 -13.11 -1.77 10.86
CA PHE A 4 -11.82 -1.32 10.37
C PHE A 4 -11.64 -1.77 8.92
N MET A 5 -11.21 -0.87 8.07
CA MET A 5 -10.97 -1.14 6.67
C MET A 5 -9.51 -1.54 6.47
N ILE A 6 -9.28 -2.84 6.25
CA ILE A 6 -7.97 -3.42 6.01
C ILE A 6 -7.79 -3.69 4.51
N TYR A 7 -6.69 -3.26 3.94
CA TYR A 7 -6.31 -3.56 2.56
C TYR A 7 -5.09 -4.47 2.54
N LYS A 8 -5.22 -5.63 1.90
CA LYS A 8 -4.11 -6.57 1.69
C LYS A 8 -3.62 -6.51 0.27
N PHE A 9 -2.31 -6.43 0.07
CA PHE A 9 -1.67 -6.45 -1.24
C PHE A 9 -0.25 -6.98 -1.09
N ASN A 10 0.17 -7.90 -1.96
CA ASN A 10 1.41 -8.66 -1.79
C ASN A 10 1.50 -9.25 -0.34
N ASP A 11 2.63 -9.06 0.34
CA ASP A 11 2.86 -9.44 1.74
C ASP A 11 2.49 -8.33 2.75
N PHE A 12 1.82 -7.28 2.29
CA PHE A 12 1.47 -6.12 3.11
C PHE A 12 0.00 -6.10 3.50
N GLU A 13 -0.26 -5.64 4.72
CA GLU A 13 -1.60 -5.38 5.23
C GLU A 13 -1.63 -3.93 5.74
N PHE A 14 -2.50 -3.11 5.19
CA PHE A 14 -2.65 -1.72 5.57
C PHE A 14 -3.98 -1.48 6.27
N ASP A 15 -3.91 -0.97 7.49
CA ASP A 15 -5.07 -0.52 8.26
C ASP A 15 -5.32 0.96 7.95
N CYS A 16 -6.37 1.25 7.17
CA CYS A 16 -6.70 2.61 6.77
C CYS A 16 -7.20 3.48 7.92
N ASP A 17 -7.85 2.89 8.93
CA ASP A 17 -8.40 3.62 10.07
C ASP A 17 -7.28 4.05 11.03
N ASN A 18 -6.30 3.18 11.26
CA ASN A 18 -5.19 3.44 12.17
C ASN A 18 -3.92 3.96 11.45
N LEU A 19 -3.91 3.96 10.12
CA LEU A 19 -2.76 4.30 9.27
C LEU A 19 -1.51 3.47 9.57
N ILE A 20 -1.71 2.18 9.87
CA ILE A 20 -0.65 1.25 10.23
C ILE A 20 -0.42 0.28 9.07
N LEU A 21 0.84 0.16 8.65
CA LEU A 21 1.26 -0.84 7.69
C LEU A 21 1.84 -2.05 8.44
N PHE A 22 1.50 -3.25 8.00
CA PHE A 22 2.13 -4.50 8.41
C PHE A 22 2.78 -5.15 7.19
N ASN A 23 3.92 -5.80 7.38
CA ASN A 23 4.59 -6.61 6.37
C ASN A 23 4.82 -8.01 6.96
N SER A 24 4.22 -9.03 6.35
CA SER A 24 4.26 -10.42 6.84
C SER A 24 3.93 -10.52 8.34
N GLY A 25 2.89 -9.80 8.79
CA GLY A 25 2.44 -9.74 10.19
C GLY A 25 3.27 -8.88 11.14
N LYS A 26 4.37 -8.25 10.68
CA LYS A 26 5.18 -7.33 11.50
C LYS A 26 4.80 -5.89 11.24
N LYS A 27 4.56 -5.13 12.32
CA LYS A 27 4.27 -3.69 12.24
C LYS A 27 5.43 -2.97 11.56
N PHE A 28 5.11 -2.26 10.48
CA PHE A 28 6.03 -1.48 9.68
C PHE A 28 5.73 0.01 9.88
N SER A 29 6.71 0.75 10.37
CA SER A 29 6.55 2.19 10.61
C SER A 29 6.68 2.96 9.30
N ILE A 30 5.61 3.65 8.90
CA ILE A 30 5.54 4.54 7.75
C ILE A 30 5.24 5.95 8.26
N LYS A 31 5.82 7.01 7.67
CA LYS A 31 5.46 8.39 8.09
C LYS A 31 3.96 8.58 7.85
N GLU A 32 3.31 9.24 8.79
CA GLU A 32 1.88 9.54 8.76
C GLU A 32 1.41 10.10 7.40
N LYS A 33 2.15 11.03 6.79
CA LYS A 33 1.78 11.60 5.48
C LYS A 33 1.91 10.63 4.32
N HIS A 34 2.88 9.71 4.37
CA HIS A 34 2.98 8.63 3.39
C HIS A 34 1.86 7.60 3.58
N ALA A 35 1.46 7.33 4.83
CA ALA A 35 0.33 6.46 5.14
C ALA A 35 -1.00 7.06 4.65
N HIS A 36 -1.22 8.36 4.86
CA HIS A 36 -2.39 9.06 4.29
C HIS A 36 -2.42 9.01 2.77
N MET A 37 -1.26 9.25 2.12
CA MET A 37 -1.14 9.14 0.67
C MET A 37 -1.52 7.74 0.17
N LEU A 38 -1.03 6.71 0.86
CA LEU A 38 -1.38 5.33 0.57
C LEU A 38 -2.89 5.09 0.76
N ALA A 39 -3.46 5.53 1.88
CA ALA A 39 -4.88 5.38 2.15
C ALA A 39 -5.75 5.95 1.02
N ILE A 40 -5.48 7.17 0.56
CA ILE A 40 -6.24 7.81 -0.52
C ILE A 40 -6.19 6.98 -1.81
N LEU A 41 -5.02 6.45 -2.17
CA LEU A 41 -4.85 5.63 -3.36
C LEU A 41 -5.55 4.26 -3.25
N LEU A 42 -5.62 3.68 -2.04
CA LEU A 42 -6.28 2.40 -1.80
C LEU A 42 -7.80 2.51 -1.66
N LEU A 43 -8.31 3.67 -1.21
CA LEU A 43 -9.74 3.92 -1.09
C LEU A 43 -10.44 3.90 -2.46
N ASP A 44 -9.80 4.43 -3.50
CA ASP A 44 -10.30 4.46 -4.88
C ASP A 44 -9.22 3.97 -5.86
N THR A 45 -8.92 2.67 -5.86
CA THR A 45 -7.87 2.11 -6.73
C THR A 45 -8.14 2.28 -8.23
N GLU A 46 -9.40 2.41 -8.64
CA GLU A 46 -9.78 2.63 -10.04
C GLU A 46 -9.69 4.11 -10.45
N LYS A 47 -9.58 5.04 -9.50
CA LYS A 47 -9.53 6.47 -9.76
C LYS A 47 -8.11 6.96 -9.97
N VAL A 48 -7.90 7.75 -11.02
CA VAL A 48 -6.68 8.55 -11.18
C VAL A 48 -6.79 9.80 -10.31
N HIS A 49 -5.98 9.90 -9.26
CA HIS A 49 -5.92 11.06 -8.38
C HIS A 49 -4.96 12.10 -8.92
N SER A 50 -5.45 13.33 -9.14
CA SER A 50 -4.61 14.44 -9.57
C SER A 50 -3.66 14.91 -8.47
N LYS A 51 -2.56 15.57 -8.88
CA LYS A 51 -1.59 16.15 -7.92
C LYS A 51 -2.27 17.12 -6.94
N ALA A 52 -3.16 17.98 -7.44
CA ALA A 52 -3.89 18.94 -6.63
C ALA A 52 -4.81 18.23 -5.62
N GLU A 53 -5.56 17.21 -6.03
CA GLU A 53 -6.40 16.42 -5.12
C GLU A 53 -5.57 15.72 -4.03
N LEU A 54 -4.43 15.13 -4.39
CA LEU A 54 -3.55 14.46 -3.43
C LEU A 54 -2.96 15.46 -2.43
N LEU A 55 -2.53 16.63 -2.91
CA LEU A 55 -2.01 17.70 -2.04
C LEU A 55 -3.09 18.17 -1.05
N GLN A 56 -4.29 18.46 -1.55
CA GLN A 56 -5.40 18.92 -0.70
C GLN A 56 -5.85 17.87 0.31
N LYS A 57 -5.90 16.58 -0.06
CA LYS A 57 -6.34 15.52 0.85
C LYS A 57 -5.31 15.18 1.93
N VAL A 58 -4.01 15.19 1.61
CA VAL A 58 -2.95 14.81 2.57
C VAL A 58 -2.44 16.00 3.38
N TRP A 59 -2.47 17.21 2.80
CA TRP A 59 -2.00 18.46 3.40
C TRP A 59 -3.03 19.60 3.20
N PRO A 60 -4.24 19.50 3.77
CA PRO A 60 -5.28 20.52 3.60
C PRO A 60 -4.85 21.92 4.10
N ASP A 61 -4.10 21.98 5.21
CA ASP A 61 -3.71 23.23 5.86
C ASP A 61 -2.28 23.70 5.56
N LYS A 62 -1.64 23.17 4.51
CA LYS A 62 -0.26 23.52 4.18
C LYS A 62 -0.07 23.79 2.69
N THR A 63 0.58 24.90 2.37
CA THR A 63 1.10 25.16 1.03
C THR A 63 2.34 24.29 0.79
N VAL A 64 2.10 23.07 0.33
CA VAL A 64 3.14 22.12 -0.07
C VAL A 64 3.30 22.12 -1.58
N SER A 65 4.54 21.95 -2.05
CA SER A 65 4.84 21.83 -3.49
C SER A 65 4.47 20.45 -4.01
N ASP A 66 4.20 20.36 -5.33
CA ASP A 66 4.14 19.12 -6.12
C ASP A 66 5.28 18.14 -5.80
N GLN A 67 6.44 18.67 -5.39
CA GLN A 67 7.59 17.87 -4.95
C GLN A 67 7.22 16.87 -3.84
N MET A 68 6.31 17.22 -2.93
CA MET A 68 5.87 16.30 -1.86
C MET A 68 5.08 15.12 -2.41
N VAL A 69 4.30 15.30 -3.47
CA VAL A 69 3.62 14.18 -4.15
C VAL A 69 4.67 13.27 -4.78
N PHE A 70 5.62 13.82 -5.55
CA PHE A 70 6.67 13.01 -6.18
C PHE A 70 7.49 12.21 -5.17
N GLN A 71 7.88 12.82 -4.05
CA GLN A 71 8.58 12.13 -2.96
C GLN A 71 7.73 11.01 -2.37
N SER A 72 6.44 11.27 -2.14
CA SER A 72 5.53 10.28 -1.57
C SER A 72 5.33 9.09 -2.50
N ILE A 73 5.06 9.34 -3.79
CA ILE A 73 4.92 8.30 -4.81
C ILE A 73 6.22 7.49 -4.94
N GLY A 74 7.38 8.16 -4.97
CA GLY A 74 8.68 7.49 -4.99
C GLY A 74 8.91 6.61 -3.76
N HIS A 75 8.47 7.05 -2.58
CA HIS A 75 8.52 6.26 -1.35
C HIS A 75 7.63 5.01 -1.46
N LEU A 76 6.38 5.16 -1.91
CA LEU A 76 5.46 4.04 -2.08
C LEU A 76 6.01 3.00 -3.08
N ARG A 77 6.56 3.46 -4.21
CA ARG A 77 7.22 2.58 -5.19
C ARG A 77 8.43 1.84 -4.61
N ALA A 78 9.21 2.53 -3.79
CA ALA A 78 10.37 1.90 -3.15
C ALA A 78 9.97 0.88 -2.06
N LEU A 79 8.76 0.99 -1.49
CA LEU A 79 8.23 0.02 -0.53
C LEU A 79 7.55 -1.18 -1.20
N PHE A 80 6.69 -0.91 -2.19
CA PHE A 80 5.74 -1.88 -2.74
C PHE A 80 6.13 -2.40 -4.14
N GLY A 81 7.15 -1.81 -4.76
CA GLY A 81 7.55 -2.07 -6.13
C GLY A 81 7.23 -0.90 -7.06
N ASP A 82 8.00 -0.77 -8.14
CA ASP A 82 7.86 0.37 -9.08
C ASP A 82 6.48 0.43 -9.75
N ASP A 83 5.91 -0.76 -10.01
CA ASP A 83 4.58 -0.93 -10.60
C ASP A 83 3.42 -0.63 -9.64
N ALA A 84 3.71 -0.36 -8.36
CA ALA A 84 2.65 -0.23 -7.38
C ALA A 84 1.73 0.97 -7.62
N VAL A 85 2.32 2.04 -8.15
CA VAL A 85 1.61 3.27 -8.50
C VAL A 85 1.94 3.66 -9.93
N LYS A 86 0.92 3.74 -10.79
CA LYS A 86 1.08 4.20 -12.18
C LYS A 86 0.95 5.71 -12.27
N THR A 87 1.86 6.33 -13.01
CA THR A 87 1.77 7.75 -13.35
C THR A 87 1.00 7.90 -14.66
N PHE A 88 -0.03 8.74 -14.65
CA PHE A 88 -0.69 9.24 -15.86
C PHE A 88 -0.23 10.67 -16.11
N SER A 89 0.59 10.87 -17.15
CA SER A 89 1.15 12.18 -17.46
C SER A 89 0.08 13.27 -17.56
N ARG A 90 0.29 14.38 -16.86
CA ARG A 90 -0.64 15.52 -16.69
C ARG A 90 -1.99 15.22 -16.02
N LYS A 91 -2.31 13.95 -15.71
CA LYS A 91 -3.56 13.58 -15.03
C LYS A 91 -3.35 13.30 -13.54
N GLY A 92 -2.35 12.49 -13.18
CA GLY A 92 -2.15 12.11 -11.79
C GLY A 92 -1.58 10.71 -11.59
N TYR A 93 -2.02 10.07 -10.51
CA TYR A 93 -1.51 8.78 -10.04
C TYR A 93 -2.64 7.83 -9.70
N GLN A 94 -2.40 6.54 -9.89
CA GLN A 94 -3.36 5.48 -9.60
C GLN A 94 -2.66 4.28 -9.00
N TRP A 95 -3.27 3.67 -7.98
CA TRP A 95 -2.83 2.38 -7.47
C TRP A 95 -3.04 1.29 -8.53
N GLN A 96 -2.10 0.34 -8.66
CA GLN A 96 -2.21 -0.74 -9.65
C GLN A 96 -2.05 -2.14 -9.08
N LEU A 97 -1.52 -2.29 -7.87
CA LEU A 97 -1.38 -3.64 -7.33
C LEU A 97 -2.75 -4.24 -7.05
N PRO A 98 -2.95 -5.52 -7.35
CA PRO A 98 -4.13 -6.23 -6.89
C PRO A 98 -4.20 -6.14 -5.37
N LEU A 99 -5.36 -5.78 -4.85
CA LEU A 99 -5.61 -5.72 -3.43
C LEU A 99 -6.91 -6.44 -3.06
N GLU A 100 -6.97 -6.89 -1.82
CA GLU A 100 -8.17 -7.41 -1.19
C GLU A 100 -8.60 -6.45 -0.08
N LYS A 101 -9.87 -6.03 -0.13
CA LYS A 101 -10.49 -5.20 0.90
C LYS A 101 -11.15 -6.11 1.93
N ILE A 102 -10.75 -5.99 3.19
CA ILE A 102 -11.26 -6.77 4.32
C ILE A 102 -11.85 -5.81 5.34
N GLU A 103 -13.13 -5.98 5.61
CA GLU A 103 -13.83 -5.27 6.69
C GLU A 103 -13.65 -6.07 7.98
N LYS A 104 -12.72 -5.63 8.83
CA LYS A 104 -12.44 -6.28 10.11
C LYS A 104 -13.31 -5.66 11.19
N GLN A 105 -14.21 -6.44 11.76
CA GLN A 105 -14.96 -6.01 12.94
C GLN A 105 -14.01 -5.98 14.15
N GLY A 106 -13.93 -4.85 14.84
CA GLY A 106 -13.29 -4.81 16.17
C GLY A 106 -14.15 -5.58 17.15
N ASP A 107 -13.61 -6.67 17.72
CA ASP A 107 -14.33 -7.67 18.51
C ASP A 107 -15.37 -7.10 19.50
N ASN A 108 -16.59 -7.59 19.39
CA ASN A 108 -17.15 -8.41 20.47
C ASN A 108 -17.16 -9.87 19.98
N ALA A 109 -16.74 -10.80 20.83
CA ALA A 109 -16.30 -12.14 20.45
C ALA A 109 -17.38 -13.01 19.74
N ALA A 110 -16.89 -13.81 18.79
CA ALA A 110 -17.47 -15.05 18.25
C ALA A 110 -18.80 -14.99 17.47
N ALA A 111 -18.71 -14.97 16.13
CA ALA A 111 -19.47 -15.87 15.26
C ALA A 111 -18.91 -15.88 13.82
N ALA A 112 -18.71 -17.08 13.30
CA ALA A 112 -18.15 -17.38 11.99
C ALA A 112 -19.02 -16.91 10.82
N THR A 113 -18.38 -16.43 9.74
CA THR A 113 -18.67 -16.88 8.36
C THR A 113 -17.60 -16.37 7.38
N SER A 114 -16.85 -17.30 6.81
CA SER A 114 -16.14 -17.18 5.53
C SER A 114 -16.92 -18.06 4.52
N PRO A 115 -16.62 -18.12 3.21
CA PRO A 115 -16.11 -17.12 2.25
C PRO A 115 -16.92 -17.16 0.92
N ASN A 116 -17.06 -16.06 0.14
CA ASN A 116 -17.38 -16.23 -1.30
C ASN A 116 -17.09 -15.01 -2.20
N LYS A 117 -16.05 -15.09 -3.04
CA LYS A 117 -16.22 -15.01 -4.51
C LYS A 117 -14.97 -15.49 -5.25
N ILE A 118 -15.03 -16.70 -5.81
CA ILE A 118 -14.26 -17.14 -6.99
C ILE A 118 -15.24 -17.09 -8.18
N PRO A 119 -14.79 -16.74 -9.40
CA PRO A 119 -14.72 -17.76 -10.47
C PRO A 119 -13.50 -17.52 -11.44
N PRO A 120 -13.27 -18.31 -12.51
CA PRO A 120 -12.46 -19.54 -12.50
C PRO A 120 -11.32 -19.60 -13.56
N GLN A 121 -10.40 -20.55 -13.36
CA GLN A 121 -9.57 -21.30 -14.34
C GLN A 121 -8.64 -20.59 -15.34
N SER A 122 -7.34 -20.92 -15.26
CA SER A 122 -6.68 -21.73 -16.30
C SER A 122 -5.38 -22.35 -15.78
N THR A 123 -5.33 -23.69 -15.83
CA THR A 123 -4.21 -24.57 -15.50
C THR A 123 -3.21 -24.64 -16.65
N VAL A 124 -1.92 -24.38 -16.42
CA VAL A 124 -0.79 -25.13 -17.04
C VAL A 124 0.46 -25.15 -16.13
N ALA A 125 0.76 -26.36 -15.66
CA ALA A 125 2.04 -27.05 -15.39
C ALA A 125 3.33 -26.35 -14.90
N HIS A 126 3.90 -26.93 -13.82
CA HIS A 126 5.31 -27.32 -13.51
C HIS A 126 6.49 -26.46 -14.06
N ILE A 127 7.58 -26.16 -13.34
CA ILE A 127 8.66 -27.05 -12.85
C ILE A 127 9.56 -26.28 -11.84
N THR A 128 10.03 -27.02 -10.81
CA THR A 128 11.16 -26.88 -9.86
C THR A 128 12.14 -25.70 -9.95
N ASN A 129 12.53 -25.10 -8.81
CA ASN A 129 13.92 -25.19 -8.28
C ASN A 129 14.07 -24.60 -6.87
N GLU A 130 14.55 -25.42 -5.95
CA GLU A 130 15.01 -25.04 -4.62
C GLU A 130 16.44 -24.51 -4.74
N ASN A 131 16.63 -23.20 -4.59
CA ASN A 131 17.96 -22.63 -4.42
C ASN A 131 17.98 -21.61 -3.29
N ASN A 132 18.63 -22.04 -2.21
CA ASN A 132 19.19 -21.24 -1.14
C ASN A 132 19.81 -19.94 -1.68
N ALA A 133 19.20 -18.82 -1.32
CA ALA A 133 19.91 -17.55 -1.27
C ALA A 133 19.51 -16.86 0.03
N ASN A 134 20.51 -16.39 0.76
CA ASN A 134 20.41 -15.40 1.81
C ASN A 134 19.68 -14.15 1.28
N HIS A 135 18.35 -14.19 1.17
CA HIS A 135 17.53 -13.08 0.71
C HIS A 135 17.38 -12.15 1.90
N THR A 136 18.37 -11.28 2.06
CA THR A 136 18.08 -10.00 2.68
C THR A 136 17.03 -9.37 1.79
N PRO A 137 15.79 -9.20 2.27
CA PRO A 137 14.75 -8.71 1.40
C PRO A 137 15.19 -7.36 0.83
N TRP A 138 15.06 -7.16 -0.48
CA TRP A 138 15.56 -5.96 -1.13
C TRP A 138 15.03 -4.68 -0.45
N PHE A 139 13.84 -4.76 0.17
CA PHE A 139 13.26 -3.71 1.00
C PHE A 139 14.15 -3.29 2.18
N LYS A 140 14.93 -4.17 2.84
CA LYS A 140 15.84 -3.76 3.93
C LYS A 140 16.97 -2.85 3.42
N ARG A 141 17.49 -3.10 2.20
CA ARG A 141 18.49 -2.23 1.55
C ARG A 141 17.86 -0.95 1.01
N ALA A 142 16.63 -1.02 0.50
CA ALA A 142 15.88 0.16 0.06
C ALA A 142 15.52 1.06 1.25
N LEU A 143 15.08 0.49 2.37
CA LEU A 143 14.68 1.20 3.59
C LEU A 143 15.81 2.01 4.22
N GLY A 144 17.02 1.44 4.30
CA GLY A 144 18.19 2.19 4.75
C GLY A 144 18.50 3.40 3.86
N LYS A 145 18.29 3.27 2.54
CA LYS A 145 18.43 4.39 1.60
C LYS A 145 17.28 5.40 1.71
N ILE A 146 16.06 4.94 1.98
CA ILE A 146 14.89 5.81 2.16
C ILE A 146 15.00 6.59 3.47
N GLN A 147 15.40 5.97 4.59
CA GLN A 147 15.64 6.70 5.85
C GLN A 147 16.73 7.77 5.68
N LYS A 148 17.83 7.43 4.99
CA LYS A 148 18.94 8.37 4.76
C LYS A 148 18.60 9.48 3.74
N LYS A 149 17.75 9.21 2.74
CA LYS A 149 17.37 10.16 1.68
C LYS A 149 16.25 11.12 2.09
N PHE A 150 15.40 10.73 3.04
CA PHE A 150 14.21 11.50 3.44
C PHE A 150 14.23 12.04 4.88
N GLY A 151 15.40 12.04 5.53
CA GLY A 151 15.61 12.64 6.85
C GLY A 151 14.79 11.96 7.95
N TYR A 152 15.43 11.02 8.64
CA TYR A 152 15.03 10.49 9.93
C TYR A 152 16.22 10.53 10.87
#